data_AF-A0A090M5W2-F1
#
_entry.id   AF-A0A090M5W2-F1
#
_cell.length_a   1.000
_cell.length_b   1.000
_cell.length_c   1.000
_cell.angle_alpha   90.00
_cell.angle_beta   90.00
_cell.angle_gamma   90.00
#
_symmetry.space_group_name_H-M   'P 1'
#
loop_
_entity.id
_entity.type
_entity.pdbx_description
1 polymer ?
#
loop_
_entity_poly.entity_id
_entity_poly.type
_entity_poly.pdbx_seq_one_letter_code
_entity_poly.pdbx_strand_id
1 'polypeptide(L)'
;MELRAVSSRASTSRTRAGWSAPTPRAARTTCRRRTVADATREDEEARRRPARHYVNLKNGVEALPFIRDVMHVRRYDYCRIQSSLLEAGHVERVITELDSSLLLDLALGRACFVWDYGSRDVVKGKGNPRALWYGLEFVRYALRKEWFPGTEVAEKAIAVTRGKRVDQDFDRKLTMLDRSTKRKIRYYRQFIPESVSDVRLIGVYRATTHDDDTEFYRSVLHANELTNELFTSDAPPSPRYEAETIEAIERLGKGEFNLYFSGAEEPAWLNQKAR
;
A
#
# COMPACT_ATOMS: atom_id res chain seq x y z
N MET A 1 -1.54 -32.34 -72.88
CA MET A 1 -0.08 -32.58 -72.99
C MET A 1 0.55 -31.98 -71.74
N GLU A 2 0.55 -32.76 -70.67
CA GLU A 2 1.66 -33.62 -70.17
C GLU A 2 2.59 -32.80 -69.25
N LEU A 3 2.45 -32.87 -67.92
CA LEU A 3 2.90 -33.90 -66.96
C LEU A 3 4.42 -33.99 -66.77
N ARG A 4 4.87 -33.63 -65.55
CA ARG A 4 5.84 -34.31 -64.63
C ARG A 4 6.23 -33.28 -63.55
N ALA A 5 5.96 -33.41 -62.25
CA ALA A 5 6.12 -34.49 -61.26
C ALA A 5 7.58 -34.82 -60.90
N VAL A 6 8.07 -34.24 -59.79
CA VAL A 6 9.16 -34.73 -58.90
C VAL A 6 8.83 -34.11 -57.51
N SER A 7 8.16 -34.78 -56.57
CA SER A 7 8.59 -35.83 -55.64
C SER A 7 9.92 -35.59 -54.90
N SER A 8 9.83 -35.16 -53.65
CA SER A 8 10.69 -35.72 -52.59
C SER A 8 10.03 -35.59 -51.21
N ARG A 9 9.71 -36.74 -50.63
CA ARG A 9 9.35 -36.89 -49.22
C ARG A 9 10.58 -36.63 -48.35
N ALA A 10 10.38 -35.92 -47.24
CA ALA A 10 11.23 -36.07 -46.06
C ALA A 10 10.33 -36.09 -44.82
N SER A 11 10.10 -37.31 -44.34
CA SER A 11 9.58 -37.62 -43.03
C SER A 11 10.59 -37.18 -41.97
N THR A 12 10.17 -36.39 -40.99
CA THR A 12 10.87 -36.35 -39.70
C THR A 12 9.86 -36.20 -38.58
N SER A 13 9.51 -37.36 -38.02
CA SER A 13 8.94 -37.53 -36.70
C SER A 13 9.90 -36.95 -35.66
N ARG A 14 9.45 -35.96 -34.88
CA ARG A 14 10.04 -35.64 -33.58
C ARG A 14 8.95 -35.24 -32.59
N THR A 15 8.57 -36.25 -31.81
CA THR A 15 8.32 -36.20 -30.36
C THR A 15 7.53 -35.00 -29.81
N ARG A 16 6.23 -35.22 -29.63
CA ARG A 16 5.43 -34.58 -28.56
C ARG A 16 6.13 -34.82 -27.23
N ALA A 17 6.76 -33.79 -26.67
CA ALA A 17 7.15 -33.78 -25.27
C ALA A 17 5.86 -33.71 -24.44
N GLY A 18 5.50 -34.84 -23.83
CA GLY A 18 4.42 -34.92 -22.86
C GLY A 18 4.73 -34.02 -21.68
N TRP A 19 3.97 -32.94 -21.54
CA TRP A 19 3.85 -32.22 -20.28
C TRP A 19 2.91 -33.03 -19.40
N SER A 20 3.49 -33.98 -18.66
CA SER A 20 2.82 -34.67 -17.56
C SER A 20 2.53 -33.63 -16.48
N ALA A 21 1.27 -33.20 -16.37
CA ALA A 21 0.83 -32.38 -15.25
C ALA A 21 1.07 -33.16 -13.95
N PRO A 22 1.78 -32.59 -12.95
CA PRO A 22 1.86 -33.23 -11.64
C PRO A 22 0.47 -33.25 -11.03
N THR A 23 0.01 -34.44 -10.67
CA THR A 23 -1.24 -34.70 -9.96
C THR A 23 -1.24 -33.91 -8.65
N PRO A 24 -2.32 -33.19 -8.29
CA PRO A 24 -2.37 -32.48 -7.03
C PRO A 24 -2.45 -33.49 -5.89
N ARG A 25 -1.31 -33.77 -5.26
CA ARG A 25 -1.26 -34.46 -3.96
C ARG A 25 -1.89 -33.51 -2.96
N ALA A 26 -3.05 -33.89 -2.41
CA ALA A 26 -3.74 -33.16 -1.37
C ALA A 26 -2.79 -32.91 -0.18
N ALA A 27 -2.22 -31.71 -0.12
CA ALA A 27 -1.53 -31.24 1.05
C ALA A 27 -2.60 -31.01 2.12
N ARG A 28 -2.65 -31.92 3.09
CA ARG A 28 -3.36 -31.69 4.35
C ARG A 28 -2.69 -30.52 5.04
N THR A 29 -3.21 -29.31 4.82
CA THR A 29 -2.82 -28.12 5.56
C THR A 29 -3.33 -28.30 6.99
N THR A 30 -2.44 -28.75 7.87
CA THR A 30 -2.69 -28.69 9.30
C THR A 30 -2.74 -27.22 9.68
N CYS A 31 -3.92 -26.75 10.10
CA CYS A 31 -4.10 -25.43 10.69
C CYS A 31 -3.28 -25.39 11.98
N ARG A 32 -2.03 -24.91 11.88
CA ARG A 32 -1.14 -24.77 13.01
C ARG A 32 -1.65 -23.58 13.83
N ARG A 33 -2.11 -23.83 15.06
CA ARG A 33 -2.45 -22.75 16.01
C ARG A 33 -1.21 -21.86 16.18
N ARG A 34 -1.35 -20.57 15.87
CA ARG A 34 -0.34 -19.54 16.14
C ARG A 34 0.10 -19.62 17.60
N THR A 35 1.40 -19.72 17.84
CA THR A 35 1.93 -19.67 19.21
C THR A 35 2.20 -18.22 19.60
N VAL A 36 2.20 -17.94 20.90
CA VAL A 36 2.53 -16.60 21.43
C VAL A 36 3.94 -16.16 20.97
N ALA A 37 4.87 -17.11 20.82
CA ALA A 37 6.22 -16.87 20.34
C ALA A 37 6.29 -16.46 18.86
N ASP A 38 5.39 -16.98 18.01
CA ASP A 38 5.30 -16.58 16.60
C ASP A 38 4.77 -15.14 16.48
N ALA A 39 3.80 -14.77 17.31
CA ALA A 39 3.26 -13.41 17.36
C ALA A 39 4.30 -12.39 17.86
N THR A 40 5.03 -12.70 18.93
CA THR A 40 6.07 -11.77 19.44
C THR A 40 7.22 -11.59 18.45
N ARG A 41 7.53 -12.61 17.64
CA ARG A 41 8.58 -12.55 16.63
C ARG A 41 8.15 -11.77 15.38
N GLU A 42 6.90 -11.93 14.92
CA GLU A 42 6.30 -11.08 13.88
C GLU A 42 6.25 -9.60 14.32
N ASP A 43 5.93 -9.34 15.59
CA ASP A 43 5.93 -7.99 16.17
C ASP A 43 7.35 -7.39 16.25
N GLU A 44 8.36 -8.16 16.62
CA GLU A 44 9.77 -7.72 16.60
C GLU A 44 10.30 -7.46 15.19
N GLU A 45 9.90 -8.27 14.22
CA GLU A 45 10.30 -8.10 12.82
C GLU A 45 9.58 -6.89 12.20
N ALA A 46 8.31 -6.66 12.54
CA ALA A 46 7.59 -5.43 12.20
C ALA A 46 8.27 -4.19 12.79
N ARG A 47 8.75 -4.26 14.04
CA ARG A 47 9.49 -3.16 14.69
C ARG A 47 10.78 -2.75 13.96
N ARG A 48 11.38 -3.65 13.17
CA ARG A 48 12.63 -3.42 12.42
C ARG A 48 12.43 -3.07 10.96
N ARG A 49 11.19 -2.95 10.47
CA ARG A 49 10.93 -2.57 9.08
C ARG A 49 11.39 -1.14 8.83
N PRO A 50 12.24 -0.89 7.82
CA PRO A 50 12.62 0.47 7.45
C PRO A 50 11.38 1.30 7.08
N ALA A 51 11.28 2.49 7.66
CA ALA A 51 10.19 3.42 7.38
C ALA A 51 10.48 4.26 6.12
N ARG A 52 9.44 4.46 5.32
CA ARG A 52 9.43 5.34 4.15
C ARG A 52 8.21 6.23 4.21
N HIS A 53 8.38 7.50 3.86
CA HIS A 53 7.35 8.52 4.00
C HIS A 53 6.91 8.96 2.61
N TYR A 54 5.59 9.00 2.41
CA TYR A 54 4.95 9.37 1.17
C TYR A 54 3.93 10.47 1.44
N VAL A 55 4.04 11.60 0.77
CA VAL A 55 3.12 12.72 0.93
C VAL A 55 2.05 12.64 -0.14
N ASN A 56 0.79 12.46 0.26
CA ASN A 56 -0.32 12.46 -0.69
C ASN A 56 -0.54 13.87 -1.26
N LEU A 57 -0.40 14.04 -2.56
CA LEU A 57 -0.47 15.36 -3.19
C LEU A 57 -1.81 16.07 -2.95
N LYS A 58 -1.74 17.40 -2.93
CA LYS A 58 -2.76 18.35 -2.45
C LYS A 58 -2.76 18.43 -0.92
N ASN A 59 -3.69 17.76 -0.23
CA ASN A 59 -3.88 17.98 1.21
C ASN A 59 -2.72 17.43 2.06
N GLY A 60 -2.01 16.38 1.63
CA GLY A 60 -0.86 15.87 2.39
C GLY A 60 0.31 16.86 2.47
N VAL A 61 0.37 17.88 1.61
CA VAL A 61 1.43 18.91 1.63
C VAL A 61 1.48 19.67 2.95
N GLU A 62 0.36 19.80 3.66
CA GLU A 62 0.32 20.42 5.01
C GLU A 62 1.16 19.66 6.04
N ALA A 63 1.48 18.40 5.76
CA ALA A 63 2.34 17.58 6.60
C ALA A 63 3.82 17.96 6.49
N LEU A 64 4.25 18.67 5.45
CA LEU A 64 5.68 18.89 5.17
C LEU A 64 6.45 19.57 6.32
N PRO A 65 5.95 20.68 6.90
CA PRO A 65 6.63 21.31 8.03
C PRO A 65 6.78 20.33 9.20
N PHE A 66 5.76 19.53 9.46
CA PHE A 66 5.81 18.53 10.53
C PHE A 66 6.83 17.41 10.23
N ILE A 67 6.81 16.85 9.01
CA ILE A 67 7.71 15.78 8.59
C ILE A 67 9.17 16.24 8.70
N ARG A 68 9.46 17.48 8.31
CA ARG A 68 10.83 18.02 8.29
C ARG A 68 11.29 18.61 9.61
N ASP A 69 10.46 19.44 10.23
CA ASP A 69 10.90 20.24 11.38
C ASP A 69 10.71 19.51 12.70
N VAL A 70 9.73 18.59 12.77
CA VAL A 70 9.40 17.86 14.00
C VAL A 70 9.91 16.42 13.97
N MET A 71 9.68 15.68 12.89
CA MET A 71 10.20 14.31 12.77
C MET A 71 11.63 14.27 12.20
N HIS A 72 12.15 15.38 11.68
CA HIS A 72 13.46 15.45 11.03
C HIS A 72 13.63 14.48 9.86
N VAL A 73 12.52 14.06 9.25
CA VAL A 73 12.51 13.17 8.09
C VAL A 73 12.76 14.01 6.84
N ARG A 74 13.97 13.88 6.30
CA ARG A 74 14.40 14.61 5.10
C ARG A 74 14.19 13.85 3.80
N ARG A 75 13.91 12.54 3.89
CA ARG A 75 13.69 11.67 2.74
C ARG A 75 12.24 11.20 2.75
N TYR A 76 11.41 11.90 1.98
CA TYR A 76 10.07 11.48 1.64
C TYR A 76 9.91 11.57 0.13
N ASP A 77 8.97 10.81 -0.38
CA ASP A 77 8.53 10.86 -1.76
C ASP A 77 7.10 11.37 -1.81
N TYR A 78 6.61 11.71 -3.00
CA TYR A 78 5.21 12.06 -3.19
C TYR A 78 4.44 10.85 -3.69
N CYS A 79 3.16 10.80 -3.35
CA CYS A 79 2.23 9.93 -4.03
C CYS A 79 0.92 10.61 -4.37
N ARG A 80 0.15 10.01 -5.28
CA ARG A 80 -1.18 10.52 -5.63
C ARG A 80 -2.28 9.48 -5.47
N ILE A 81 -3.06 9.63 -4.41
CA ILE A 81 -4.27 8.83 -4.16
C ILE A 81 -5.46 9.79 -4.05
N GLN A 82 -6.15 9.99 -5.18
CA GLN A 82 -7.21 10.98 -5.27
C GLN A 82 -8.53 10.49 -4.68
N SER A 83 -9.07 11.22 -3.70
CA SER A 83 -10.38 10.95 -3.12
C SER A 83 -11.54 11.10 -4.10
N SER A 84 -11.42 11.96 -5.13
CA SER A 84 -12.42 12.18 -6.17
C SER A 84 -12.54 10.99 -7.15
N LEU A 85 -11.41 10.37 -7.51
CA LEU A 85 -11.43 9.13 -8.32
C LEU A 85 -12.11 8.00 -7.55
N LEU A 86 -11.81 7.89 -6.25
CA LEU A 86 -12.44 6.90 -5.37
C LEU A 86 -13.94 7.15 -5.20
N GLU A 87 -14.37 8.42 -5.12
CA GLU A 87 -15.79 8.80 -5.09
C GLU A 87 -16.53 8.38 -6.36
N ALA A 88 -15.92 8.59 -7.52
CA ALA A 88 -16.45 8.15 -8.81
C ALA A 88 -16.31 6.63 -9.04
N GLY A 89 -15.69 5.88 -8.11
CA GLY A 89 -15.48 4.44 -8.24
C GLY A 89 -14.34 4.02 -9.18
N HIS A 90 -13.51 4.94 -9.65
CA HIS A 90 -12.40 4.70 -10.57
C HIS A 90 -11.13 4.18 -9.87
N VAL A 91 -11.24 3.04 -9.19
CA VAL A 91 -10.13 2.41 -8.45
C VAL A 91 -8.96 1.99 -9.35
N GLU A 92 -9.23 1.68 -10.62
CA GLU A 92 -8.19 1.36 -11.61
C GLU A 92 -7.26 2.53 -11.89
N ARG A 93 -7.83 3.74 -12.01
CA ARG A 93 -7.04 4.96 -12.22
C ARG A 93 -6.14 5.23 -11.03
N VAL A 94 -6.61 4.96 -9.80
CA VAL A 94 -5.78 5.05 -8.59
C VAL A 94 -4.55 4.14 -8.71
N ILE A 95 -4.71 2.87 -9.08
CA ILE A 95 -3.58 1.94 -9.29
C ILE A 95 -2.63 2.45 -10.39
N THR A 96 -3.19 2.99 -11.46
CA THR A 96 -2.42 3.49 -12.61
C THR A 96 -1.60 4.72 -12.25
N GLU A 97 -2.10 5.57 -11.33
CA GLU A 97 -1.41 6.76 -10.83
C GLU A 97 -0.43 6.45 -9.68
N LEU A 98 -0.48 5.26 -9.07
CA LEU A 98 0.48 4.90 -8.02
C LEU A 98 1.93 5.00 -8.48
N ASP A 99 2.74 5.65 -7.67
CA ASP A 99 4.15 5.89 -7.95
C ASP A 99 4.99 4.63 -7.88
N SER A 100 6.01 4.60 -8.73
CA SER A 100 6.90 3.44 -8.85
C SER A 100 7.78 3.25 -7.63
N SER A 101 8.18 4.35 -6.97
CA SER A 101 8.91 4.33 -5.70
C SER A 101 8.11 3.63 -4.61
N LEU A 102 6.83 3.98 -4.45
CA LEU A 102 5.94 3.38 -3.47
C LEU A 102 5.79 1.87 -3.69
N LEU A 103 5.53 1.45 -4.93
CA LEU A 103 5.38 0.04 -5.27
C LEU A 103 6.67 -0.75 -5.02
N LEU A 104 7.82 -0.17 -5.34
CA LEU A 104 9.12 -0.80 -5.09
C LEU A 104 9.42 -0.91 -3.59
N ASP A 105 9.19 0.14 -2.83
CA ASP A 105 9.42 0.14 -1.38
C ASP A 105 8.55 -0.88 -0.65
N LEU A 106 7.27 -0.98 -1.04
CA LEU A 106 6.36 -1.99 -0.53
C LEU A 106 6.79 -3.41 -0.92
N ALA A 107 7.25 -3.62 -2.16
CA ALA A 107 7.75 -4.91 -2.62
C ALA A 107 9.00 -5.36 -1.84
N LEU A 108 9.88 -4.41 -1.48
CA LEU A 108 11.05 -4.65 -0.65
C LEU A 108 10.72 -4.83 0.85
N GLY A 109 9.44 -4.80 1.24
CA GLY A 109 8.99 -5.03 2.60
C GLY A 109 9.13 -3.84 3.55
N ARG A 110 9.35 -2.63 3.03
CA ARG A 110 9.43 -1.40 3.84
C ARG A 110 8.05 -1.00 4.35
N ALA A 111 8.01 -0.34 5.51
CA ALA A 111 6.80 0.26 6.05
C ALA A 111 6.58 1.63 5.40
N CYS A 112 5.55 1.75 4.58
CA CYS A 112 5.25 3.00 3.86
C CYS A 112 4.15 3.79 4.59
N PHE A 113 4.52 4.96 5.11
CA PHE A 113 3.64 5.92 5.77
C PHE A 113 3.14 6.94 4.75
N VAL A 114 1.83 6.98 4.51
CA VAL A 114 1.19 7.92 3.58
C VAL A 114 0.50 9.03 4.36
N TRP A 115 0.97 10.26 4.18
CA TRP A 115 0.52 11.46 4.89
C TRP A 115 -0.60 12.15 4.10
N ASP A 116 -1.75 12.37 4.74
CA ASP A 116 -2.90 13.02 4.12
C ASP A 116 -3.71 13.87 5.10
N TYR A 117 -3.96 15.14 4.76
CA TYR A 117 -4.82 16.03 5.59
C TYR A 117 -6.26 16.09 5.07
N GLY A 118 -6.67 15.17 4.18
CA GLY A 118 -8.03 15.10 3.63
C GLY A 118 -9.13 14.69 4.61
N SER A 119 -8.86 14.74 5.92
CA SER A 119 -9.82 14.39 6.96
C SER A 119 -10.85 15.51 7.11
N ARG A 120 -12.14 15.18 6.97
CA ARG A 120 -13.26 16.08 7.26
C ARG A 120 -14.05 15.47 8.42
N ASP A 121 -14.30 16.25 9.47
CA ASP A 121 -15.03 15.86 10.69
C ASP A 121 -14.41 14.72 11.54
N VAL A 122 -13.24 14.97 12.14
CA VAL A 122 -12.71 14.10 13.24
C VAL A 122 -13.71 14.03 14.41
N VAL A 123 -14.41 15.14 14.68
CA VAL A 123 -15.37 15.32 15.79
C VAL A 123 -16.56 14.35 15.73
N LYS A 124 -16.94 13.83 14.56
CA LYS A 124 -18.07 12.90 14.39
C LYS A 124 -17.66 11.42 14.30
N GLY A 125 -16.40 11.09 14.57
CA GLY A 125 -15.90 9.71 14.47
C GLY A 125 -15.88 9.15 13.04
N LYS A 126 -16.01 10.01 12.02
CA LYS A 126 -16.00 9.66 10.59
C LYS A 126 -14.82 10.29 9.84
N GLY A 127 -13.83 10.79 10.58
CA GLY A 127 -12.80 11.70 10.10
C GLY A 127 -11.85 11.12 9.06
N ASN A 128 -11.70 9.80 8.93
CA ASN A 128 -10.61 9.24 8.11
C ASN A 128 -10.76 9.71 6.64
N PRO A 129 -9.70 10.22 6.01
CA PRO A 129 -9.74 10.61 4.61
C PRO A 129 -10.10 9.43 3.70
N ARG A 130 -10.88 9.68 2.64
CA ARG A 130 -11.27 8.64 1.66
C ARG A 130 -10.07 8.02 0.95
N ALA A 131 -9.02 8.82 0.71
CA ALA A 131 -7.76 8.31 0.18
C ALA A 131 -7.17 7.20 1.05
N LEU A 132 -7.34 7.27 2.37
CA LEU A 132 -6.85 6.26 3.30
C LEU A 132 -7.82 5.08 3.43
N TRP A 133 -9.04 5.32 3.96
CA TRP A 133 -9.94 4.21 4.31
C TRP A 133 -10.43 3.40 3.11
N TYR A 134 -10.46 4.00 1.91
CA TYR A 134 -10.83 3.30 0.68
C TYR A 134 -9.62 3.07 -0.22
N GLY A 135 -8.85 4.13 -0.49
CA GLY A 135 -7.74 4.08 -1.43
C GLY A 135 -6.62 3.16 -0.97
N LEU A 136 -5.97 3.46 0.16
CA LEU A 136 -4.90 2.61 0.70
C LEU A 136 -5.38 1.18 0.96
N GLU A 137 -6.61 1.03 1.45
CA GLU A 137 -7.20 -0.29 1.69
C GLU A 137 -7.31 -1.11 0.40
N PHE A 138 -7.79 -0.50 -0.68
CA PHE A 138 -7.86 -1.16 -1.99
C PHE A 138 -6.48 -1.47 -2.55
N VAL A 139 -5.51 -0.54 -2.41
CA VAL A 139 -4.12 -0.76 -2.84
C VAL A 139 -3.53 -1.95 -2.09
N ARG A 140 -3.54 -1.95 -0.75
CA ARG A 140 -3.04 -3.07 0.06
C ARG A 140 -3.70 -4.38 -0.36
N TYR A 141 -5.02 -4.38 -0.54
CA TYR A 141 -5.77 -5.57 -0.95
C TYR A 141 -5.31 -6.10 -2.32
N ALA A 142 -5.25 -5.22 -3.33
CA ALA A 142 -4.84 -5.58 -4.68
C ALA A 142 -3.40 -6.11 -4.71
N LEU A 143 -2.48 -5.44 -3.99
CA LEU A 143 -1.09 -5.89 -3.89
C LEU A 143 -1.00 -7.26 -3.22
N ARG A 144 -1.71 -7.50 -2.10
CA ARG A 144 -1.71 -8.83 -1.46
C ARG A 144 -2.17 -9.94 -2.40
N LYS A 145 -3.27 -9.72 -3.13
CA LYS A 145 -3.84 -10.70 -4.07
C LYS A 145 -2.91 -11.00 -5.25
N GLU A 146 -2.29 -9.98 -5.83
CA GLU A 146 -1.46 -10.13 -7.03
C GLU A 146 -0.01 -10.53 -6.74
N TRP A 147 0.54 -10.17 -5.57
CA TRP A 147 1.94 -10.46 -5.21
C TRP A 147 2.12 -11.81 -4.52
N PHE A 148 1.15 -12.25 -3.72
CA PHE A 148 1.25 -13.47 -2.91
C PHE A 148 0.16 -14.51 -3.25
N PRO A 149 -0.09 -14.84 -4.53
CA PRO A 149 -1.16 -15.76 -4.89
C PRO A 149 -0.96 -17.14 -4.28
N GLY A 150 -2.02 -17.73 -3.72
CA GLY A 150 -2.00 -19.05 -3.07
C GLY A 150 -1.32 -19.08 -1.70
N THR A 151 -1.00 -17.91 -1.12
CA THR A 151 -0.53 -17.81 0.26
C THR A 151 -1.68 -17.49 1.21
N GLU A 152 -1.49 -17.79 2.49
CA GLU A 152 -2.44 -17.43 3.54
C GLU A 152 -2.75 -15.93 3.57
N VAL A 153 -1.76 -15.07 3.27
CA VAL A 153 -1.91 -13.61 3.27
C VAL A 153 -2.87 -13.13 2.17
N ALA A 154 -2.85 -13.77 0.99
CA ALA A 154 -3.78 -13.46 -0.09
C ALA A 154 -5.16 -14.08 0.13
N GLU A 155 -5.22 -15.31 0.65
CA GLU A 155 -6.49 -16.01 0.92
C GLU A 155 -7.27 -15.35 2.06
N LYS A 156 -6.58 -14.93 3.12
CA LYS A 156 -7.14 -14.23 4.28
C LYS A 156 -7.03 -12.71 4.16
N ALA A 157 -6.81 -12.18 2.95
CA ALA A 157 -6.87 -10.74 2.73
C ALA A 157 -8.31 -10.26 3.01
N ILE A 158 -8.56 -9.74 4.20
CA ILE A 158 -9.82 -9.08 4.55
C ILE A 158 -9.69 -7.62 4.11
N ALA A 159 -10.69 -7.10 3.40
CA ALA A 159 -10.83 -5.67 3.14
C ALA A 159 -11.90 -5.10 4.07
N VAL A 160 -11.56 -4.04 4.80
CA VAL A 160 -12.50 -3.35 5.69
C VAL A 160 -12.54 -1.88 5.35
N THR A 161 -13.73 -1.39 5.00
CA THR A 161 -13.97 0.03 4.79
C THR A 161 -15.02 0.50 5.80
N ARG A 162 -14.66 1.49 6.64
CA ARG A 162 -15.58 2.08 7.63
C ARG A 162 -16.30 1.03 8.51
N GLY A 163 -15.55 0.07 9.03
CA GLY A 163 -16.08 -1.03 9.86
C GLY A 163 -16.90 -2.08 9.11
N LYS A 164 -17.05 -1.97 7.78
CA LYS A 164 -17.75 -2.95 6.95
C LYS A 164 -16.75 -3.77 6.15
N ARG A 165 -16.91 -5.08 6.21
CA ARG A 165 -16.17 -6.00 5.34
C ARG A 165 -16.64 -5.83 3.88
N VAL A 166 -15.69 -5.63 2.96
CA VAL A 166 -15.94 -5.33 1.53
C VAL A 166 -15.07 -6.15 0.58
N ASP A 167 -14.56 -7.29 1.03
CA ASP A 167 -13.72 -8.20 0.24
C ASP A 167 -14.37 -8.60 -1.09
N GLN A 168 -15.66 -8.96 -1.09
CA GLN A 168 -16.36 -9.34 -2.34
C GLN A 168 -16.43 -8.21 -3.37
N ASP A 169 -16.61 -6.98 -2.90
CA ASP A 169 -16.65 -5.80 -3.76
C ASP A 169 -15.25 -5.48 -4.32
N PHE A 170 -14.22 -5.64 -3.50
CA PHE A 170 -12.83 -5.45 -3.91
C PHE A 170 -12.37 -6.55 -4.88
N ASP A 171 -12.75 -7.81 -4.66
CA ASP A 171 -12.49 -8.92 -5.59
C ASP A 171 -13.14 -8.67 -6.96
N ARG A 172 -14.38 -8.19 -6.98
CA ARG A 172 -15.06 -7.80 -8.22
C ARG A 172 -14.29 -6.69 -8.94
N LYS A 173 -13.93 -5.63 -8.22
CA LYS A 173 -13.14 -4.51 -8.76
C LYS A 173 -11.77 -4.95 -9.29
N LEU A 174 -11.06 -5.81 -8.54
CA LEU A 174 -9.77 -6.36 -8.94
C LEU A 174 -9.90 -7.21 -10.21
N THR A 175 -10.95 -8.02 -10.31
CA THR A 175 -11.24 -8.83 -11.50
C THR A 175 -11.51 -7.95 -12.72
N MET A 176 -12.20 -6.82 -12.53
CA MET A 176 -12.52 -5.86 -13.59
C MET A 176 -11.34 -5.01 -14.06
N LEU A 177 -10.20 -4.96 -13.34
CA LEU A 177 -9.04 -4.21 -13.81
C LEU A 177 -8.51 -4.76 -15.14
N ASP A 178 -8.05 -3.85 -15.99
CA ASP A 178 -7.43 -4.16 -17.26
C ASP A 178 -6.15 -4.96 -17.09
N ARG A 179 -5.79 -5.68 -18.16
CA ARG A 179 -4.59 -6.51 -18.20
C ARG A 179 -3.31 -5.68 -17.98
N SER A 180 -3.27 -4.45 -18.49
CA SER A 180 -2.15 -3.51 -18.31
C SER A 180 -1.99 -3.12 -16.85
N THR A 181 -3.09 -2.77 -16.17
CA THR A 181 -3.10 -2.41 -14.74
C THR A 181 -2.63 -3.57 -13.86
N LYS A 182 -3.15 -4.77 -14.09
CA LYS A 182 -2.68 -5.99 -13.40
C LYS A 182 -1.21 -6.27 -13.69
N ARG A 183 -0.74 -6.04 -14.92
CA ARG A 183 0.67 -6.19 -15.29
C ARG A 183 1.56 -5.19 -14.55
N LYS A 184 1.13 -3.93 -14.40
CA LYS A 184 1.85 -2.92 -13.61
C LYS A 184 2.04 -3.38 -12.17
N ILE A 185 0.99 -3.88 -11.52
CA ILE A 185 1.09 -4.42 -10.15
C ILE A 185 2.07 -5.60 -10.12
N ARG A 186 1.86 -6.61 -10.97
CA ARG A 186 2.66 -7.84 -10.96
C ARG A 186 4.13 -7.64 -11.32
N TYR A 187 4.47 -6.57 -12.02
CA TYR A 187 5.85 -6.25 -12.38
C TYR A 187 6.78 -6.25 -11.15
N TYR A 188 6.30 -5.71 -10.03
CA TYR A 188 7.12 -5.60 -8.82
C TYR A 188 7.32 -6.91 -8.07
N ARG A 189 6.54 -7.95 -8.39
CA ARG A 189 6.59 -9.26 -7.73
C ARG A 189 7.97 -9.89 -7.78
N GLN A 190 8.73 -9.67 -8.85
CA GLN A 190 10.08 -10.21 -9.03
C GLN A 190 11.12 -9.60 -8.07
N PHE A 191 10.80 -8.47 -7.43
CA PHE A 191 11.70 -7.80 -6.48
C PHE A 191 11.38 -8.14 -5.03
N ILE A 192 10.34 -8.93 -4.77
CA ILE A 192 9.90 -9.28 -3.41
C ILE A 192 10.85 -10.32 -2.83
N PRO A 193 11.60 -10.01 -1.76
CA PRO A 193 12.43 -10.99 -1.07
C PRO A 193 11.57 -12.07 -0.40
N GLU A 194 12.10 -13.29 -0.25
CA GLU A 194 11.39 -14.41 0.39
C GLU A 194 11.00 -14.11 1.86
N SER A 195 11.73 -13.23 2.53
CA SER A 195 11.43 -12.79 3.89
C SER A 195 10.21 -11.87 3.98
N VAL A 196 9.74 -11.31 2.85
CA VAL A 196 8.59 -10.41 2.83
C VAL A 196 7.33 -11.23 2.64
N SER A 197 6.55 -11.35 3.71
CA SER A 197 5.28 -12.09 3.72
C SER A 197 4.05 -11.21 3.50
N ASP A 198 4.17 -9.89 3.66
CA ASP A 198 3.03 -8.99 3.64
C ASP A 198 3.39 -7.53 3.27
N VAL A 199 2.38 -6.81 2.76
CA VAL A 199 2.41 -5.39 2.40
C VAL A 199 2.13 -4.53 3.63
N ARG A 200 3.04 -3.60 3.95
CA ARG A 200 2.90 -2.69 5.09
C ARG A 200 2.66 -1.25 4.65
N LEU A 201 1.39 -0.86 4.62
CA LEU A 201 0.92 0.45 4.20
C LEU A 201 0.13 1.10 5.36
N ILE A 202 0.61 2.23 5.85
CA ILE A 202 0.09 2.93 7.03
C ILE A 202 -0.31 4.34 6.61
N GLY A 203 -1.54 4.74 6.88
CA GLY A 203 -1.98 6.12 6.67
C GLY A 203 -1.72 6.97 7.91
N VAL A 204 -1.27 8.21 7.72
CA VAL A 204 -1.18 9.21 8.79
C VAL A 204 -2.02 10.41 8.38
N TYR A 205 -2.97 10.81 9.24
CA TYR A 205 -3.91 11.86 8.87
C TYR A 205 -4.27 12.83 9.99
N ARG A 206 -4.64 14.03 9.52
CA ARG A 206 -5.16 15.13 10.32
C ARG A 206 -6.25 15.86 9.52
N ALA A 207 -7.11 16.62 10.18
CA ALA A 207 -8.00 17.54 9.50
C ALA A 207 -7.20 18.69 8.87
N THR A 208 -7.49 18.99 7.60
CA THR A 208 -6.98 20.19 6.93
C THR A 208 -7.58 21.45 7.56
N THR A 209 -6.77 22.50 7.66
CA THR A 209 -7.23 23.86 7.98
C THR A 209 -7.25 24.79 6.77
N HIS A 210 -6.88 24.29 5.59
CA HIS A 210 -6.62 25.05 4.36
C HIS A 210 -7.31 24.40 3.13
N ASP A 211 -8.60 24.04 3.25
CA ASP A 211 -9.33 23.37 2.16
C ASP A 211 -9.37 24.24 0.89
N ASP A 212 -8.93 23.68 -0.23
CA ASP A 212 -8.81 24.33 -1.55
C ASP A 212 -7.89 25.58 -1.62
N ASP A 213 -7.03 25.80 -0.63
CA ASP A 213 -6.07 26.92 -0.62
C ASP A 213 -4.81 26.63 -1.45
N THR A 214 -4.93 26.84 -2.77
CA THR A 214 -3.86 26.56 -3.74
C THR A 214 -2.59 27.38 -3.49
N GLU A 215 -2.73 28.62 -2.99
CA GLU A 215 -1.59 29.49 -2.73
C GLU A 215 -0.81 29.03 -1.51
N PHE A 216 -1.50 28.63 -0.44
CA PHE A 216 -0.88 28.01 0.72
C PHE A 216 -0.12 26.73 0.36
N TYR A 217 -0.73 25.79 -0.38
CA TYR A 217 -0.02 24.57 -0.76
C TYR A 217 1.23 24.85 -1.60
N ARG A 218 1.17 25.85 -2.49
CA ARG A 218 2.31 26.27 -3.30
C ARG A 218 3.42 26.88 -2.44
N SER A 219 3.07 27.75 -1.50
CA SER A 219 4.05 28.40 -0.62
C SER A 219 4.74 27.38 0.30
N VAL A 220 3.99 26.44 0.85
CA VAL A 220 4.54 25.32 1.65
C VAL A 220 5.50 24.47 0.82
N LEU A 221 5.13 24.09 -0.41
CA LEU A 221 6.03 23.34 -1.28
C LEU A 221 7.29 24.13 -1.61
N HIS A 222 7.19 25.40 -1.98
CA HIS A 222 8.37 26.22 -2.27
C HIS A 222 9.28 26.35 -1.06
N ALA A 223 8.71 26.62 0.13
CA ALA A 223 9.46 26.77 1.36
C ALA A 223 10.19 25.49 1.79
N ASN A 224 9.67 24.30 1.44
CA ASN A 224 10.28 23.04 1.85
C ASN A 224 11.18 22.44 0.75
N GLU A 225 10.81 22.54 -0.52
CA GLU A 225 11.53 21.91 -1.64
C GLU A 225 12.60 22.81 -2.26
N LEU A 226 12.39 24.13 -2.30
CA LEU A 226 13.30 25.07 -2.96
C LEU A 226 14.25 25.76 -1.98
N THR A 227 13.93 25.77 -0.69
CA THR A 227 14.81 26.35 0.31
C THR A 227 15.99 25.40 0.53
N ASN A 228 17.14 25.83 0.01
CA ASN A 228 18.40 25.11 0.08
C ASN A 228 18.99 25.29 1.48
N GLU A 229 18.50 24.54 2.46
CA GLU A 229 19.06 24.58 3.81
C GLU A 229 20.48 24.01 3.80
N LEU A 230 21.47 24.87 4.06
CA LEU A 230 22.84 24.47 4.35
C LEU A 230 22.81 23.56 5.58
N PHE A 231 23.28 22.33 5.38
CA PHE A 231 23.24 21.25 6.34
C PHE A 231 23.97 21.60 7.65
N THR A 232 23.25 21.56 8.77
CA THR A 232 23.87 21.40 10.09
C THR A 232 23.90 19.90 10.43
N SER A 233 25.06 19.39 10.86
CA SER A 233 25.25 17.99 11.27
C SER A 233 24.47 17.61 12.53
N ASP A 234 23.93 18.60 13.23
CA ASP A 234 23.43 18.49 14.59
C ASP A 234 21.90 18.28 14.64
N ALA A 235 21.28 17.98 13.50
CA ALA A 235 19.85 17.68 13.45
C ALA A 235 19.54 16.41 14.27
N PRO A 236 18.44 16.39 15.05
CA PRO A 236 18.06 15.22 15.83
C PRO A 236 17.86 13.98 14.95
N PRO A 237 18.04 12.77 15.51
CA PRO A 237 17.88 11.55 14.74
C PRO A 237 16.43 11.41 14.24
N SER A 238 16.28 11.27 12.93
CA SER A 238 15.00 10.95 12.30
C SER A 238 14.61 9.49 12.58
N PRO A 239 13.32 9.17 12.79
CA PRO A 239 12.88 7.78 12.95
C PRO A 239 13.19 6.99 11.66
N ARG A 240 13.86 5.84 11.81
CA ARG A 240 14.30 5.01 10.68
C ARG A 240 13.43 3.78 10.49
N TYR A 241 12.76 3.37 11.55
CA TYR A 241 11.96 2.15 11.58
C TYR A 241 10.49 2.46 11.87
N GLU A 242 9.63 1.49 11.53
CA GLU A 242 8.19 1.60 11.71
C GLU A 242 7.81 1.96 13.16
N ALA A 243 8.37 1.25 14.14
CA ALA A 243 8.04 1.45 15.55
C ALA A 243 8.45 2.83 16.07
N GLU A 244 9.65 3.28 15.71
CA GLU A 244 10.14 4.62 16.06
C GLU A 244 9.25 5.71 15.45
N THR A 245 8.76 5.48 14.24
CA THR A 245 7.88 6.42 13.53
C THR A 245 6.51 6.48 14.20
N ILE A 246 5.93 5.33 14.53
CA ILE A 246 4.65 5.24 15.26
C ILE A 246 4.79 5.93 16.62
N GLU A 247 5.85 5.64 17.36
CA GLU A 247 6.08 6.23 18.68
C GLU A 247 6.27 7.75 18.58
N ALA A 248 7.02 8.24 17.58
CA ALA A 248 7.19 9.67 17.35
C ALA A 248 5.85 10.38 17.06
N ILE A 249 4.96 9.74 16.29
CA ILE A 249 3.62 10.26 16.00
C ILE A 249 2.75 10.25 17.26
N GLU A 250 2.78 9.17 18.05
CA GLU A 250 1.98 9.02 19.26
C GLU A 250 2.42 9.96 20.40
N ARG A 251 3.72 10.27 20.52
CA ARG A 251 4.27 11.18 21.53
C ARG A 251 3.73 12.61 21.43
N LEU A 252 3.23 13.02 20.28
CA LEU A 252 2.65 14.36 20.07
C LEU A 252 1.30 14.53 20.77
N GLY A 253 0.70 13.43 21.23
CA GLY A 253 -0.56 13.43 21.95
C GLY A 253 -1.76 13.14 21.07
N LYS A 254 -2.84 12.69 21.73
CA LYS A 254 -4.10 12.36 21.06
C LYS A 254 -4.70 13.63 20.42
N GLY A 255 -4.89 13.59 19.10
CA GLY A 255 -5.59 14.63 18.35
C GLY A 255 -4.73 15.42 17.37
N GLU A 256 -3.39 15.33 17.45
CA GLU A 256 -2.49 15.97 16.47
C GLU A 256 -2.47 15.20 15.15
N PHE A 257 -2.19 13.90 15.22
CA PHE A 257 -2.22 12.99 14.09
C PHE A 257 -2.89 11.68 14.47
N ASN A 258 -3.56 11.05 13.51
CA ASN A 258 -4.19 9.76 13.66
C ASN A 258 -3.54 8.76 12.71
N LEU A 259 -3.38 7.52 13.19
CA LEU A 259 -2.84 6.41 12.40
C LEU A 259 -3.98 5.57 11.85
N TYR A 260 -3.93 5.31 10.55
CA TYR A 260 -4.82 4.38 9.86
C TYR A 260 -4.03 3.14 9.44
N PHE A 261 -4.31 2.01 10.07
CA PHE A 261 -3.71 0.73 9.69
C PHE A 261 -4.60 0.02 8.67
N SER A 262 -4.12 -0.06 7.42
CA SER A 262 -4.84 -0.77 6.38
C SER A 262 -4.93 -2.27 6.73
N GLY A 263 -6.15 -2.82 6.64
CA GLY A 263 -6.46 -4.20 7.01
C GLY A 263 -6.56 -4.48 8.51
N ALA A 264 -6.39 -3.49 9.39
CA ALA A 264 -6.66 -3.67 10.81
C ALA A 264 -8.16 -3.51 11.11
N GLU A 265 -8.68 -4.36 11.98
CA GLU A 265 -9.95 -4.12 12.68
C GLU A 265 -9.74 -2.92 13.61
N GLU A 266 -9.97 -1.69 13.14
CA GLU A 266 -9.93 -0.52 14.00
C GLU A 266 -11.01 -0.66 15.11
N PRO A 267 -10.63 -0.66 16.41
CA PRO A 267 -11.59 -0.58 17.50
C PRO A 267 -12.40 0.72 17.48
N ALA A 268 -11.93 1.74 16.75
CA ALA A 268 -12.61 3.02 16.58
C ALA A 268 -14.00 2.89 15.91
N TRP A 269 -14.24 1.83 15.13
CA TRP A 269 -15.57 1.53 14.58
C TRP A 269 -16.44 0.71 15.54
N LEU A 270 -15.83 -0.18 16.34
CA LEU A 270 -16.54 -0.99 17.35
C LEU A 270 -17.02 -0.17 18.56
N ASN A 271 -16.39 0.98 18.82
CA ASN A 271 -16.82 1.92 19.86
C ASN A 271 -17.93 2.89 19.42
N GLN A 272 -18.44 2.79 18.19
CA GLN A 272 -19.67 3.47 17.80
C GLN A 272 -20.84 2.71 18.40
N LYS A 273 -21.25 3.09 19.62
CA LYS A 273 -22.53 2.65 20.19
C LYS A 273 -23.61 2.79 19.13
N ALA A 274 -24.25 1.66 18.79
CA ALA A 274 -25.48 1.66 18.02
C ALA A 274 -26.44 2.66 18.68
N ARG A 275 -26.88 3.66 17.91
CA ARG A 275 -28.12 4.37 18.19
C ARG A 275 -29.24 3.65 17.46
#